data_AF-A0A3M1CEE3-F1
#
_entry.id   AF-A0A3M1CEE3-F1
#
_cell.length_a   1.000
_cell.length_b   1.000
_cell.length_c   1.000
_cell.angle_alpha   90.00
_cell.angle_beta   90.00
_cell.angle_gamma   90.00
#
_symmetry.space_group_name_H-M   'P 1'
#
loop_
_entity.id
_entity.type
_entity.pdbx_description
1 polymer ?
#
loop_
_entity_poly.entity_id
_entity_poly.type
_entity_poly.pdbx_seq_one_letter_code
_entity_poly.pdbx_strand_id
1 'polypeptide(L)'
;MKRALITLPLLFFLTVPAPAAGRGNGEAVATVLLVPLPGSGFPADQRIYVSRTLAGQIEQLYPVKVVWGPSLGRAIWGEKAWVCKDVARKFVSLVGKIKSAYGSFELDSAVKIARKAGPLLDQCGADVTDQKPLVEYFLYGGLAELVGGHRKSAARYFAQLVRLAPSFRMSRRKFPPYQRKFFDRTRRRVLRRGKSSLAIDSVPGGAAVFVDGRRRGTAPVQLRLPAGRHFVRLELEEYAPWAGSATVTSGGARLTAILVPPWSGEPPTDLVPKSIAVDQFDETELAELRLIAGFYQAGAVVLGATGSRNGAPFYGYRIFVANPESVSKARIFALGPDRSTWEDKLLGIATTMKQLAGIGQGPVTAGPQVSQKTTTARAARSEGASTAAASPFQYGTTVTATTATPAVPQEPFEPESPSGKTVWYKSWWFWTIVGVAVAGAGTGVALWLMQPESTWTLVVQPR
;
A
#
# COMPACT_ATOMS: atom_id res chain seq x y z
N MET A 1 67.83 31.36 -31.64
CA MET A 1 66.86 30.29 -31.96
C MET A 1 66.73 29.34 -30.78
N LYS A 2 65.53 28.78 -30.59
CA LYS A 2 65.09 27.77 -29.60
C LYS A 2 64.60 28.31 -28.24
N ARG A 3 63.27 28.49 -28.21
CA ARG A 3 62.41 28.54 -27.02
C ARG A 3 62.42 27.16 -26.34
N ALA A 4 62.62 27.12 -25.02
CA ALA A 4 62.34 25.96 -24.19
C ALA A 4 61.16 26.28 -23.28
N LEU A 5 60.08 25.52 -23.48
CA LEU A 5 58.86 25.51 -22.67
C LEU A 5 59.18 25.13 -21.22
N ILE A 6 58.75 25.95 -20.27
CA ILE A 6 58.59 25.55 -18.87
C ILE A 6 57.09 25.27 -18.68
N THR A 7 56.76 23.99 -18.53
CA THR A 7 55.42 23.49 -18.18
C THR A 7 55.16 23.74 -16.70
N LEU A 8 54.28 24.70 -16.40
CA LEU A 8 53.74 24.92 -15.05
C LEU A 8 52.56 23.96 -14.81
N PRO A 9 52.46 23.25 -13.66
CA PRO A 9 51.31 22.39 -13.39
C PRO A 9 50.10 23.24 -13.01
N LEU A 10 49.01 23.05 -13.76
CA LEU A 10 47.71 23.67 -13.49
C LEU A 10 47.07 22.98 -12.27
N LEU A 11 47.17 23.60 -11.10
CA LEU A 11 46.43 23.21 -9.89
C LEU A 11 44.94 23.54 -10.09
N PHE A 12 44.15 22.57 -10.53
CA PHE A 12 42.70 22.62 -10.46
C PHE A 12 42.29 22.55 -8.98
N PHE A 13 41.95 23.71 -8.39
CA PHE A 13 41.14 23.73 -7.18
C PHE A 13 39.75 23.20 -7.55
N LEU A 14 39.53 21.90 -7.30
CA LEU A 14 38.18 21.35 -7.16
C LEU A 14 37.55 22.01 -5.92
N THR A 15 36.88 23.14 -6.13
CA THR A 15 35.92 23.66 -5.16
C THR A 15 34.80 22.64 -5.03
N VAL A 16 34.89 21.78 -4.02
CA VAL A 16 33.75 20.99 -3.55
C VAL A 16 32.67 22.01 -3.16
N PRO A 17 31.47 22.00 -3.77
CA PRO A 17 30.42 22.86 -3.28
C PRO A 17 30.11 22.42 -1.84
N ALA A 18 30.29 23.35 -0.90
CA ALA A 18 29.91 23.15 0.48
C ALA A 18 28.44 22.67 0.52
N PRO A 19 28.09 21.70 1.38
CA PRO A 19 26.69 21.36 1.58
C PRO A 19 25.96 22.64 1.96
N ALA A 20 24.95 23.01 1.17
CA ALA A 20 24.12 24.17 1.43
C ALA A 20 23.68 24.11 2.90
N ALA A 21 24.17 25.09 3.66
CA ALA A 21 23.88 25.26 5.07
C ALA A 21 22.37 25.17 5.28
N GLY A 22 21.98 24.50 6.37
CA GLY A 22 20.60 24.19 6.69
C GLY A 22 19.67 25.39 6.47
N ARG A 23 18.60 25.15 5.70
CA ARG A 23 17.42 25.99 5.76
C ARG A 23 17.02 26.06 7.23
N GLY A 24 17.08 27.27 7.79
CA GLY A 24 16.56 27.56 9.12
C GLY A 24 15.10 27.11 9.24
N ASN A 25 14.66 26.96 10.48
CA ASN A 25 13.27 26.69 10.86
C ASN A 25 12.33 27.78 10.31
N GLY A 26 12.02 27.75 9.02
CA GLY A 26 10.88 28.45 8.44
C GLY A 26 9.65 27.63 8.76
N GLU A 27 8.82 28.11 9.69
CA GLU A 27 7.48 27.57 9.92
C GLU A 27 6.76 27.37 8.57
N ALA A 28 6.06 26.24 8.43
CA ALA A 28 5.29 25.97 7.22
C ALA A 28 4.25 27.09 7.01
N VAL A 29 4.40 27.85 5.92
CA VAL A 29 3.63 29.08 5.66
C VAL A 29 2.18 28.79 5.29
N ALA A 30 1.89 27.60 4.70
CA ALA A 30 0.53 27.12 4.48
C ALA A 30 0.48 25.60 4.20
N THR A 31 -0.65 24.96 4.53
CA THR A 31 -0.94 23.57 4.15
C THR A 31 -1.70 23.51 2.82
N VAL A 32 -1.30 22.60 1.94
CA VAL A 32 -1.98 22.29 0.67
C VAL A 32 -2.47 20.85 0.69
N LEU A 33 -3.75 20.63 0.38
CA LEU A 33 -4.29 19.28 0.20
C LEU A 33 -4.14 18.87 -1.25
N LEU A 34 -3.41 17.78 -1.53
CA LEU A 34 -3.44 17.12 -2.83
C LEU A 34 -4.45 15.98 -2.78
N VAL A 35 -5.71 16.30 -3.10
CA VAL A 35 -6.85 15.39 -3.02
C VAL A 35 -6.90 14.54 -4.28
N PRO A 36 -6.64 13.22 -4.20
CA PRO A 36 -6.83 12.34 -5.34
C PRO A 36 -8.33 12.15 -5.58
N LEU A 37 -8.76 12.42 -6.81
CA LEU A 37 -10.13 12.17 -7.23
C LEU A 37 -10.37 10.67 -7.45
N PRO A 38 -11.51 10.13 -7.02
CA PRO A 38 -11.86 8.73 -7.27
C PRO A 38 -12.02 8.49 -8.77
N GLY A 39 -11.45 7.39 -9.28
CA GLY A 39 -11.55 7.07 -10.70
C GLY A 39 -11.16 5.63 -11.00
N SER A 40 -11.72 5.07 -12.08
CA SER A 40 -11.36 3.76 -12.63
C SER A 40 -10.44 3.91 -13.85
N GLY A 41 -9.68 2.87 -14.18
CA GLY A 41 -8.85 2.86 -15.40
C GLY A 41 -7.41 3.40 -15.22
N PHE A 42 -7.00 3.73 -14.00
CA PHE A 42 -5.61 4.02 -13.66
C PHE A 42 -5.15 3.16 -12.46
N PRO A 43 -4.09 2.34 -12.57
CA PRO A 43 -3.64 1.45 -11.50
C PRO A 43 -3.32 2.20 -10.20
N ALA A 44 -3.75 1.66 -9.05
CA ALA A 44 -3.60 2.37 -7.77
C ALA A 44 -2.13 2.59 -7.35
N ASP A 45 -1.22 1.66 -7.68
CA ASP A 45 0.22 1.83 -7.46
C ASP A 45 0.79 3.00 -8.25
N GLN A 46 0.29 3.20 -9.48
CA GLN A 46 0.67 4.33 -10.31
C GLN A 46 0.08 5.63 -9.77
N ARG A 47 -1.16 5.64 -9.25
CA ARG A 47 -1.74 6.83 -8.61
C ARG A 47 -0.92 7.29 -7.42
N ILE A 48 -0.56 6.34 -6.55
CA ILE A 48 0.29 6.61 -5.38
C ILE A 48 1.64 7.17 -5.82
N TYR A 49 2.23 6.62 -6.88
CA TYR A 49 3.47 7.14 -7.45
C TYR A 49 3.32 8.58 -7.91
N VAL A 50 2.31 8.88 -8.75
CA VAL A 50 2.04 10.24 -9.26
C VAL A 50 1.81 11.23 -8.13
N SER A 51 0.93 10.91 -7.18
CA SER A 51 0.65 11.81 -6.04
C SER A 51 1.87 12.02 -5.16
N ARG A 52 2.69 10.98 -4.92
CA ARG A 52 3.94 11.10 -4.15
C ARG A 52 4.91 12.06 -4.80
N THR A 53 5.17 11.83 -6.09
CA THR A 53 6.15 12.59 -6.86
C THR A 53 5.72 14.04 -6.96
N LEU A 54 4.45 14.32 -7.27
CA LEU A 54 3.91 15.68 -7.31
C LEU A 54 3.98 16.37 -5.96
N ALA A 55 3.58 15.71 -4.87
CA ALA A 55 3.64 16.32 -3.54
C ALA A 55 5.08 16.73 -3.18
N GLY A 56 6.06 15.85 -3.41
CA GLY A 56 7.46 16.18 -3.17
C GLY A 56 7.98 17.33 -4.04
N GLN A 57 7.57 17.39 -5.30
CA GLN A 57 7.96 18.48 -6.21
C GLN A 57 7.30 19.81 -5.82
N ILE A 58 6.04 19.81 -5.37
CA ILE A 58 5.34 21.00 -4.88
C ILE A 58 6.03 21.55 -3.62
N GLU A 59 6.38 20.70 -2.65
CA GLU A 59 7.11 21.10 -1.43
C GLU A 59 8.52 21.63 -1.72
N GLN A 60 9.15 21.20 -2.82
CA GLN A 60 10.44 21.73 -3.26
C GLN A 60 10.33 23.10 -3.93
N LEU A 61 9.27 23.31 -4.70
CA LEU A 61 9.06 24.52 -5.51
C LEU A 61 8.37 25.66 -4.74
N TYR A 62 7.54 25.33 -3.75
CA TYR A 62 6.71 26.28 -3.02
C TYR A 62 6.91 26.12 -1.51
N PRO A 63 6.83 27.21 -0.71
CA PRO A 63 7.02 27.17 0.74
C PRO A 63 5.77 26.65 1.46
N VAL A 64 5.29 25.47 1.06
CA VAL A 64 4.05 24.85 1.55
C VAL A 64 4.32 23.44 2.05
N LYS A 65 3.44 22.96 2.93
CA LYS A 65 3.38 21.54 3.30
C LYS A 65 2.27 20.86 2.52
N VAL A 66 2.55 19.71 1.91
CA VAL A 66 1.56 18.99 1.10
C VAL A 66 1.05 17.76 1.84
N VAL A 67 -0.25 17.75 2.11
CA VAL A 67 -0.96 16.58 2.64
C VAL A 67 -1.57 15.82 1.47
N TRP A 68 -1.25 14.54 1.32
CA TRP A 68 -1.64 13.75 0.16
C TRP A 68 -1.77 12.26 0.49
N GLY A 69 -2.29 11.50 -0.47
CA GLY A 69 -2.19 10.04 -0.50
C GLY A 69 -3.47 9.30 -0.08
N PRO A 70 -3.37 7.96 0.06
CA PRO A 70 -4.54 7.12 0.33
C PRO A 70 -5.28 7.45 1.63
N SER A 71 -4.58 7.92 2.67
CA SER A 71 -5.21 8.34 3.93
C SER A 71 -6.13 9.55 3.72
N LEU A 72 -5.66 10.58 3.01
CA LEU A 72 -6.47 11.75 2.66
C LEU A 72 -7.66 11.38 1.76
N GLY A 73 -7.42 10.53 0.76
CA GLY A 73 -8.50 10.03 -0.09
C GLY A 73 -9.57 9.27 0.70
N ARG A 74 -9.17 8.37 1.61
CA ARG A 74 -10.12 7.66 2.49
C ARG A 74 -10.85 8.60 3.44
N ALA A 75 -10.16 9.61 3.95
CA ALA A 75 -10.75 10.56 4.88
C ALA A 75 -11.86 11.39 4.21
N ILE A 76 -11.64 11.90 3.00
CA ILE A 76 -12.61 12.74 2.29
C ILE A 76 -13.74 11.93 1.66
N TRP A 77 -13.40 10.80 1.04
CA TRP A 77 -14.34 10.08 0.18
C TRP A 77 -14.91 8.80 0.81
N GLY A 78 -14.48 8.45 2.03
CA GLY A 78 -14.82 7.19 2.67
C GLY A 78 -14.34 5.96 1.90
N GLU A 79 -15.09 4.85 2.01
CA GLU A 79 -14.78 3.60 1.28
C GLU A 79 -14.92 3.74 -0.25
N LYS A 80 -15.55 4.82 -0.75
CA LYS A 80 -15.84 5.02 -2.18
C LYS A 80 -14.63 5.39 -3.03
N ALA A 81 -13.63 6.14 -2.51
CA ALA A 81 -12.48 6.52 -3.35
C ALA A 81 -11.36 5.52 -3.44
N TRP A 82 -11.29 4.62 -2.48
CA TRP A 82 -10.16 3.70 -2.36
C TRP A 82 -10.69 2.36 -1.91
N VAL A 83 -11.25 1.60 -2.86
CA VAL A 83 -11.88 0.30 -2.60
C VAL A 83 -10.83 -0.80 -2.30
N CYS A 84 -9.80 -0.48 -1.52
CA CYS A 84 -8.79 -1.46 -1.12
C CYS A 84 -9.35 -2.53 -0.19
N LYS A 85 -10.44 -2.25 0.54
CA LYS A 85 -11.15 -3.27 1.32
C LYS A 85 -11.67 -4.39 0.44
N ASP A 86 -12.34 -4.07 -0.67
CA ASP A 86 -12.87 -5.10 -1.59
C ASP A 86 -11.77 -5.77 -2.38
N VAL A 87 -10.75 -5.01 -2.77
CA VAL A 87 -9.55 -5.56 -3.42
C VAL A 87 -8.83 -6.55 -2.48
N ALA A 88 -8.69 -6.22 -1.20
CA ALA A 88 -8.11 -7.11 -0.20
C ALA A 88 -8.99 -8.35 0.01
N ARG A 89 -10.32 -8.20 0.14
CA ARG A 89 -11.25 -9.34 0.21
C ARG A 89 -11.15 -10.26 -1.02
N LYS A 90 -11.11 -9.67 -2.21
CA LYS A 90 -10.92 -10.39 -3.48
C LYS A 90 -9.57 -11.09 -3.52
N PHE A 91 -8.49 -10.44 -3.07
CA PHE A 91 -7.18 -11.05 -2.95
C PHE A 91 -7.22 -12.28 -2.03
N VAL A 92 -7.77 -12.17 -0.82
CA VAL A 92 -7.91 -13.29 0.13
C VAL A 92 -8.71 -14.44 -0.48
N SER A 93 -9.81 -14.14 -1.19
CA SER A 93 -10.58 -15.14 -1.93
C SER A 93 -9.75 -15.87 -2.99
N LEU A 94 -8.95 -15.12 -3.78
CA LEU A 94 -8.06 -15.72 -4.78
C LEU A 94 -6.96 -16.57 -4.12
N VAL A 95 -6.42 -16.18 -2.96
CA VAL A 95 -5.45 -16.99 -2.21
C VAL A 95 -6.04 -18.35 -1.80
N GLY A 96 -7.28 -18.37 -1.35
CA GLY A 96 -8.02 -19.61 -1.09
C GLY A 96 -8.09 -20.50 -2.34
N LYS A 97 -8.42 -19.92 -3.49
CA LYS A 97 -8.49 -20.65 -4.78
C LYS A 97 -7.12 -21.17 -5.24
N ILE A 98 -6.04 -20.40 -5.08
CA ILE A 98 -4.66 -20.85 -5.39
C ILE A 98 -4.31 -22.08 -4.56
N LYS A 99 -4.60 -22.02 -3.25
CA LYS A 99 -4.33 -23.12 -2.33
C LYS A 99 -5.12 -24.38 -2.68
N SER A 100 -6.41 -24.25 -3.02
CA SER A 100 -7.24 -25.38 -3.46
C SER A 100 -6.75 -25.96 -4.78
N ALA A 101 -6.50 -25.12 -5.80
CA ALA A 101 -5.98 -25.57 -7.10
C ALA A 101 -4.63 -26.29 -6.96
N TYR A 102 -3.71 -25.75 -6.16
CA TYR A 102 -2.44 -26.44 -5.84
C TYR A 102 -2.67 -27.78 -5.15
N GLY A 103 -3.60 -27.83 -4.18
CA GLY A 103 -3.97 -29.04 -3.46
C GLY A 103 -4.52 -30.13 -4.37
N SER A 104 -5.31 -29.77 -5.39
CA SER A 104 -5.85 -30.66 -6.41
C SER A 104 -4.89 -30.93 -7.59
N PHE A 105 -3.66 -30.43 -7.52
CA PHE A 105 -2.64 -30.53 -8.58
C PHE A 105 -2.99 -29.84 -9.92
N GLU A 106 -3.92 -28.89 -9.90
CA GLU A 106 -4.25 -28.03 -11.04
C GLU A 106 -3.25 -26.86 -11.13
N LEU A 107 -2.00 -27.16 -11.47
CA LEU A 107 -0.88 -26.22 -11.39
C LEU A 107 -1.07 -24.99 -12.30
N ASP A 108 -1.55 -25.18 -13.52
CA ASP A 108 -1.78 -24.08 -14.47
C ASP A 108 -2.88 -23.13 -13.98
N SER A 109 -3.95 -23.69 -13.42
CA SER A 109 -5.01 -22.92 -12.75
C SER A 109 -4.44 -22.12 -11.58
N ALA A 110 -3.66 -22.76 -10.70
CA ALA A 110 -3.03 -22.10 -9.56
C ALA A 110 -2.12 -20.93 -10.00
N VAL A 111 -1.29 -21.12 -11.02
CA VAL A 111 -0.43 -20.07 -11.59
C VAL A 111 -1.25 -18.95 -12.22
N LYS A 112 -2.29 -19.27 -13.01
CA LYS A 112 -3.19 -18.28 -13.64
C LYS A 112 -3.90 -17.43 -12.58
N ILE A 113 -4.39 -18.05 -11.50
CA ILE A 113 -5.04 -17.34 -10.39
C ILE A 113 -4.02 -16.49 -9.63
N ALA A 114 -2.81 -17.00 -9.37
CA ALA A 114 -1.75 -16.24 -8.70
C ALA A 114 -1.32 -14.99 -9.49
N ARG A 115 -1.26 -15.09 -10.82
CA ARG A 115 -0.99 -13.95 -11.72
C ARG A 115 -2.09 -12.90 -11.68
N LYS A 116 -3.36 -13.30 -11.52
CA LYS A 116 -4.49 -12.38 -11.32
C LYS A 116 -4.47 -11.71 -9.94
N ALA A 117 -3.98 -12.40 -8.91
CA ALA A 117 -3.92 -11.88 -7.54
C ALA A 117 -2.76 -10.90 -7.31
N GLY A 118 -1.64 -11.06 -8.02
CA GLY A 118 -0.45 -10.20 -7.86
C GLY A 118 -0.71 -8.70 -7.98
N PRO A 119 -1.37 -8.22 -9.06
CA PRO A 119 -1.71 -6.81 -9.22
C PRO A 119 -2.57 -6.23 -8.08
N LEU A 120 -3.36 -7.07 -7.40
CA LEU A 120 -4.16 -6.62 -6.25
C LEU A 120 -3.27 -6.27 -5.04
N LEU A 121 -2.15 -6.97 -4.85
CA LEU A 121 -1.16 -6.62 -3.82
C LEU A 121 -0.38 -5.36 -4.16
N ASP A 122 -0.13 -5.12 -5.44
CA ASP A 122 0.51 -3.88 -5.87
C ASP A 122 -0.35 -2.67 -5.54
N GLN A 123 -1.66 -2.81 -5.69
CA GLN A 123 -2.65 -1.76 -5.39
C GLN A 123 -2.94 -1.61 -3.90
N CYS A 124 -3.15 -2.72 -3.18
CA CYS A 124 -3.79 -2.72 -1.86
C CYS A 124 -3.15 -3.71 -0.87
N GLY A 125 -1.91 -4.15 -1.09
CA GLY A 125 -1.27 -5.15 -0.24
C GLY A 125 -1.11 -4.73 1.23
N ALA A 126 -1.05 -3.44 1.52
CA ALA A 126 -0.99 -2.89 2.88
C ALA A 126 -2.32 -2.91 3.63
N ASP A 127 -3.43 -3.04 2.91
CA ASP A 127 -4.78 -3.22 3.47
C ASP A 127 -5.08 -4.68 3.82
N VAL A 128 -4.21 -5.62 3.47
CA VAL A 128 -4.31 -7.01 3.95
C VAL A 128 -3.81 -7.04 5.39
N THR A 129 -4.75 -6.89 6.33
CA THR A 129 -4.48 -6.73 7.77
C THR A 129 -3.86 -7.98 8.39
N ASP A 130 -4.23 -9.16 7.91
CA ASP A 130 -3.69 -10.44 8.36
C ASP A 130 -2.46 -10.86 7.57
N GLN A 131 -1.41 -11.29 8.27
CA GLN A 131 -0.23 -11.82 7.61
C GLN A 131 -0.47 -13.15 6.87
N LYS A 132 -1.42 -13.97 7.34
CA LYS A 132 -1.61 -15.34 6.83
C LYS A 132 -1.95 -15.39 5.33
N PRO A 133 -2.90 -14.61 4.78
CA PRO A 133 -3.15 -14.57 3.34
C PRO A 133 -1.92 -14.16 2.52
N LEU A 134 -1.10 -13.22 3.01
CA LEU A 134 0.14 -12.84 2.34
C LEU A 134 1.14 -14.00 2.30
N VAL A 135 1.33 -14.69 3.43
CA VAL A 135 2.18 -15.89 3.52
C VAL A 135 1.67 -16.98 2.57
N GLU A 136 0.37 -17.28 2.59
CA GLU A 136 -0.22 -18.33 1.77
C GLU A 136 -0.14 -18.01 0.27
N TYR A 137 -0.33 -16.75 -0.13
CA TYR A 137 -0.12 -16.31 -1.51
C TYR A 137 1.30 -16.60 -1.99
N PHE A 138 2.30 -16.11 -1.26
CA PHE A 138 3.69 -16.29 -1.67
C PHE A 138 4.16 -17.74 -1.57
N LEU A 139 3.61 -18.52 -0.63
CA LEU A 139 3.90 -19.93 -0.48
C LEU A 139 3.31 -20.76 -1.63
N TYR A 140 1.99 -20.73 -1.82
CA TYR A 140 1.33 -21.61 -2.80
C TYR A 140 1.53 -21.13 -4.23
N GLY A 141 1.62 -19.81 -4.49
CA GLY A 141 2.04 -19.29 -5.79
C GLY A 141 3.48 -19.73 -6.14
N GLY A 142 4.41 -19.61 -5.19
CA GLY A 142 5.79 -20.07 -5.38
C GLY A 142 5.92 -21.59 -5.55
N LEU A 143 5.08 -22.37 -4.86
CA LEU A 143 5.02 -23.81 -5.03
C LEU A 143 4.44 -24.20 -6.39
N ALA A 144 3.33 -23.60 -6.84
CA ALA A 144 2.75 -23.87 -8.15
C ALA A 144 3.75 -23.59 -9.28
N GLU A 145 4.44 -22.44 -9.22
CA GLU A 145 5.51 -22.09 -10.15
C GLU A 145 6.69 -23.07 -10.10
N LEU A 146 7.08 -23.53 -8.90
CA LEU A 146 8.20 -24.47 -8.74
C LEU A 146 7.88 -25.83 -9.36
N VAL A 147 6.68 -26.36 -9.08
CA VAL A 147 6.24 -27.66 -9.60
C VAL A 147 6.02 -27.58 -11.11
N GLY A 148 5.49 -26.47 -11.61
CA GLY A 148 5.37 -26.20 -13.05
C GLY A 148 6.70 -25.91 -13.77
N GLY A 149 7.86 -26.06 -13.11
CA GLY A 149 9.18 -25.87 -13.74
C GLY A 149 9.69 -24.42 -13.83
N HIS A 150 8.88 -23.43 -13.45
CA HIS A 150 9.19 -22.01 -13.52
C HIS A 150 10.06 -21.52 -12.34
N ARG A 151 11.28 -22.06 -12.22
CA ARG A 151 12.17 -21.86 -11.06
C ARG A 151 12.48 -20.39 -10.75
N LYS A 152 12.65 -19.53 -11.78
CA LYS A 152 12.90 -18.09 -11.59
C LYS A 152 11.71 -17.40 -10.93
N SER A 153 10.49 -17.69 -11.37
CA SER A 153 9.26 -17.17 -10.76
C SER A 153 9.07 -17.68 -9.34
N ALA A 154 9.25 -18.99 -9.11
CA ALA A 154 9.21 -19.58 -7.78
C ALA A 154 10.18 -18.91 -6.80
N ALA A 155 11.41 -18.62 -7.23
CA ALA A 155 12.40 -17.93 -6.41
C ALA A 155 11.97 -16.50 -6.05
N ARG A 156 11.26 -15.77 -6.92
CA ARG A 156 10.72 -14.44 -6.61
C ARG A 156 9.64 -14.50 -5.53
N TYR A 157 8.70 -15.43 -5.65
CA TYR A 157 7.66 -15.67 -4.64
C TYR A 157 8.26 -16.03 -3.29
N PHE A 158 9.17 -17.01 -3.24
CA PHE A 158 9.81 -17.41 -1.98
C PHE A 158 10.72 -16.34 -1.40
N ALA A 159 11.39 -15.53 -2.22
CA ALA A 159 12.17 -14.41 -1.73
C ALA A 159 11.26 -13.40 -1.00
N GLN A 160 10.08 -13.09 -1.56
CA GLN A 160 9.13 -12.19 -0.92
C GLN A 160 8.52 -12.79 0.36
N LEU A 161 8.20 -14.09 0.36
CA LEU A 161 7.79 -14.82 1.57
C LEU A 161 8.82 -14.69 2.69
N VAL A 162 10.11 -14.83 2.38
CA VAL A 162 11.19 -14.74 3.38
C VAL A 162 11.37 -13.32 3.92
N ARG A 163 11.18 -12.29 3.09
CA ARG A 163 11.21 -10.89 3.55
C ARG A 163 10.09 -10.62 4.55
N LEU A 164 8.88 -11.04 4.19
CA LEU A 164 7.66 -10.85 4.95
C LEU A 164 7.61 -11.68 6.26
N ALA A 165 8.04 -12.95 6.19
CA ALA A 165 8.10 -13.87 7.32
C ALA A 165 9.48 -14.56 7.41
N PRO A 166 10.52 -13.88 7.94
CA PRO A 166 11.88 -14.44 8.01
C PRO A 166 12.00 -15.72 8.85
N SER A 167 11.10 -15.89 9.82
CA SER A 167 11.00 -17.07 10.68
C SER A 167 10.28 -18.24 10.02
N PHE A 168 9.56 -18.05 8.91
CA PHE A 168 8.81 -19.10 8.25
C PHE A 168 9.72 -20.29 7.86
N ARG A 169 9.20 -21.49 8.09
CA ARG A 169 9.83 -22.76 7.70
C ARG A 169 8.79 -23.65 7.03
N MET A 170 9.20 -24.28 5.95
CA MET A 170 8.37 -25.25 5.24
C MET A 170 8.38 -26.59 6.01
N SER A 171 7.22 -27.02 6.50
CA SER A 171 7.09 -28.24 7.30
C SER A 171 7.61 -29.48 6.57
N ARG A 172 8.36 -30.34 7.28
CA ARG A 172 8.83 -31.65 6.79
C ARG A 172 7.68 -32.58 6.45
N ARG A 173 6.62 -32.57 7.27
CA ARG A 173 5.45 -33.46 7.15
C ARG A 173 4.57 -33.11 5.95
N LYS A 174 4.51 -31.83 5.59
CA LYS A 174 3.54 -31.32 4.61
C LYS A 174 4.11 -31.17 3.19
N PHE A 175 5.43 -31.01 3.04
CA PHE A 175 6.03 -30.65 1.77
C PHE A 175 7.20 -31.58 1.40
N PRO A 176 7.30 -32.02 0.13
CA PRO A 176 8.42 -32.82 -0.36
C PRO A 176 9.81 -32.21 -0.15
N PRO A 177 10.88 -33.03 -0.02
CA PRO A 177 12.26 -32.58 0.16
C PRO A 177 12.75 -31.59 -0.90
N TYR A 178 12.40 -31.78 -2.18
CA TYR A 178 12.90 -30.90 -3.24
C TYR A 178 12.35 -29.46 -3.10
N GLN A 179 11.07 -29.31 -2.72
CA GLN A 179 10.43 -28.02 -2.49
C GLN A 179 11.06 -27.31 -1.29
N ARG A 180 11.23 -28.04 -0.19
CA ARG A 180 11.91 -27.57 1.03
C ARG A 180 13.34 -27.13 0.73
N LYS A 181 14.14 -27.98 0.06
CA LYS A 181 15.54 -27.67 -0.30
C LYS A 181 15.62 -26.42 -1.18
N PHE A 182 14.70 -26.24 -2.13
CA PHE A 182 14.63 -25.05 -2.98
C PHE A 182 14.27 -23.79 -2.18
N PHE A 183 13.24 -23.87 -1.33
CA PHE A 183 12.86 -22.79 -0.43
C PHE A 183 14.01 -22.40 0.51
N ASP A 184 14.63 -23.38 1.19
CA ASP A 184 15.72 -23.15 2.13
C ASP A 184 16.95 -22.49 1.47
N ARG A 185 17.26 -22.88 0.22
CA ARG A 185 18.31 -22.23 -0.57
C ARG A 185 17.98 -20.77 -0.86
N THR A 186 16.74 -20.48 -1.25
CA THR A 186 16.26 -19.12 -1.50
C THR A 186 16.28 -18.29 -0.22
N ARG A 187 15.84 -18.87 0.89
CA ARG A 187 15.84 -18.26 2.21
C ARG A 187 17.25 -17.88 2.66
N ARG A 188 18.22 -18.79 2.56
CA ARG A 188 19.63 -18.47 2.89
C ARG A 188 20.15 -17.30 2.06
N ARG A 189 19.86 -17.27 0.76
CA ARG A 189 20.28 -16.18 -0.14
C ARG A 189 19.70 -14.82 0.27
N VAL A 190 18.40 -14.76 0.60
CA VAL A 190 17.76 -13.52 1.04
C VAL A 190 18.34 -13.04 2.36
N LEU A 191 18.48 -13.93 3.34
CA LEU A 191 18.93 -13.55 4.69
C LEU A 191 20.42 -13.23 4.76
N ARG A 192 21.25 -13.77 3.86
CA ARG A 192 22.68 -13.43 3.77
C ARG A 192 22.91 -11.95 3.44
N ARG A 193 21.95 -11.28 2.81
CA ARG A 193 22.02 -9.82 2.57
C ARG A 193 21.83 -8.99 3.85
N GLY A 194 21.49 -9.63 4.97
CA GLY A 194 21.28 -8.96 6.24
C GLY A 194 19.93 -8.22 6.32
N LYS A 195 19.78 -7.49 7.42
CA LYS A 195 18.64 -6.60 7.68
C LYS A 195 19.13 -5.17 7.71
N SER A 196 18.37 -4.28 7.09
CA SER A 196 18.58 -2.83 7.12
C SER A 196 17.51 -2.15 7.98
N SER A 197 17.78 -0.90 8.36
CA SER A 197 16.87 -0.08 9.14
C SER A 197 15.73 0.47 8.28
N LEU A 198 14.51 0.43 8.80
CA LEU A 198 13.35 1.21 8.33
C LEU A 198 12.88 2.09 9.49
N ALA A 199 13.06 3.41 9.38
CA ALA A 199 12.51 4.38 10.32
C ALA A 199 11.09 4.77 9.87
N ILE A 200 10.13 4.67 10.77
CA ILE A 200 8.72 4.99 10.52
C ILE A 200 8.28 6.05 11.52
N ASP A 201 7.87 7.21 11.00
CA ASP A 201 7.30 8.31 11.75
C ASP A 201 5.84 8.52 11.38
N SER A 202 5.06 9.11 12.29
CA SER A 202 3.69 9.53 12.02
C SER A 202 3.44 10.96 12.49
N VAL A 203 2.56 11.66 11.77
CA VAL A 203 2.03 12.96 12.16
C VAL A 203 0.51 12.89 12.10
N PRO A 204 -0.21 12.91 13.25
CA PRO A 204 0.32 12.97 14.63
C PRO A 204 1.15 11.74 15.03
N GLY A 205 1.99 11.90 16.06
CA GLY A 205 2.72 10.79 16.67
C GLY A 205 1.78 9.80 17.38
N GLY A 206 2.28 8.61 17.74
CA GLY A 206 1.50 7.63 18.51
C GLY A 206 0.71 6.62 17.67
N ALA A 207 0.86 6.64 16.34
CA ALA A 207 0.15 5.69 15.49
C ALA A 207 0.67 4.26 15.65
N ALA A 208 -0.22 3.27 15.77
CA ALA A 208 0.11 1.87 15.73
C ALA A 208 0.67 1.48 14.35
N VAL A 209 1.85 0.87 14.32
CA VAL A 209 2.56 0.51 13.09
C VAL A 209 2.40 -0.97 12.81
N PHE A 210 1.94 -1.30 11.61
CA PHE A 210 1.84 -2.64 11.09
C PHE A 210 2.75 -2.80 9.86
N VAL A 211 3.55 -3.85 9.84
CA VAL A 211 4.38 -4.21 8.68
C VAL A 211 4.09 -5.65 8.27
N ASP A 212 3.70 -5.80 7.01
CA ASP A 212 3.32 -7.07 6.39
C ASP A 212 2.26 -7.85 7.18
N GLY A 213 1.18 -7.16 7.57
CA GLY A 213 0.06 -7.74 8.31
C GLY A 213 0.37 -8.11 9.77
N ARG A 214 1.43 -7.55 10.35
CA ARG A 214 1.79 -7.74 11.77
C ARG A 214 2.04 -6.41 12.46
N ARG A 215 1.51 -6.23 13.68
CA ARG A 215 1.86 -5.11 14.55
C ARG A 215 3.35 -5.15 14.91
N ARG A 216 4.05 -4.03 14.75
CA ARG A 216 5.49 -3.89 14.98
C ARG A 216 5.86 -2.83 16.03
N GLY A 217 4.90 -2.03 16.49
CA GLY A 217 5.12 -1.03 17.52
C GLY A 217 4.20 0.17 17.33
N THR A 218 4.64 1.31 17.83
CA THR A 218 3.96 2.60 17.76
C THR A 218 4.95 3.63 17.20
N ALA A 219 4.54 4.49 16.29
CA ALA A 219 5.39 5.51 15.68
C ALA A 219 5.69 6.66 16.68
N PRO A 220 6.93 7.19 16.72
CA PRO A 220 8.08 6.83 15.88
C PRO A 220 8.69 5.47 16.26
N VAL A 221 9.03 4.65 15.26
CA VAL A 221 9.65 3.32 15.46
C VAL A 221 10.74 3.03 14.43
N GLN A 222 11.82 2.39 14.87
CA GLN A 222 12.89 1.91 13.99
C GLN A 222 12.88 0.38 13.94
N LEU A 223 12.73 -0.19 12.74
CA LEU A 223 12.62 -1.63 12.51
C LEU A 223 13.80 -2.16 11.71
N ARG A 224 14.27 -3.37 12.04
CA ARG A 224 15.28 -4.09 11.22
C ARG A 224 14.62 -5.15 10.35
N LEU A 225 14.55 -4.90 9.05
CA LEU A 225 13.85 -5.74 8.08
C LEU A 225 14.80 -6.21 6.96
N PRO A 226 14.59 -7.40 6.36
CA PRO A 226 15.34 -7.82 5.18
C PRO A 226 15.19 -6.83 4.03
N ALA A 227 16.23 -6.63 3.22
CA ALA A 227 16.14 -5.71 2.09
C ALA A 227 15.07 -6.15 1.06
N GLY A 228 14.26 -5.19 0.61
CA GLY A 228 13.19 -5.34 -0.36
C GLY A 228 11.91 -4.59 0.02
N ARG A 229 10.84 -4.86 -0.72
CA ARG A 229 9.54 -4.21 -0.51
C ARG A 229 8.79 -4.81 0.68
N HIS A 230 8.24 -3.94 1.52
CA HIS A 230 7.39 -4.25 2.66
C HIS A 230 6.09 -3.46 2.60
N PHE A 231 4.97 -4.07 3.00
CA PHE A 231 3.70 -3.40 3.14
C PHE A 231 3.61 -2.76 4.53
N VAL A 232 3.23 -1.49 4.59
CA VAL A 232 3.22 -0.70 5.83
C VAL A 232 1.84 -0.06 5.99
N ARG A 233 1.25 -0.21 7.18
CA ARG A 233 -0.02 0.40 7.57
C ARG A 233 0.14 1.07 8.93
N LEU A 234 -0.42 2.26 9.07
CA LEU A 234 -0.44 3.00 10.32
C LEU A 234 -1.88 3.34 10.69
N GLU A 235 -2.22 3.17 11.96
CA GLU A 235 -3.54 3.43 12.51
C GLU A 235 -3.42 4.25 13.78
N LEU A 236 -4.26 5.28 13.89
CA LEU A 236 -4.41 6.10 15.08
C LEU A 236 -5.91 6.32 15.27
N GLU A 237 -6.38 6.21 16.50
CA GLU A 237 -7.78 6.43 16.85
C GLU A 237 -8.23 7.82 16.38
N GLU A 238 -9.45 7.94 15.84
CA GLU A 238 -9.99 9.19 15.24
C GLU A 238 -9.32 9.66 13.93
N TYR A 239 -8.33 8.93 13.41
CA TYR A 239 -7.69 9.24 12.13
C TYR A 239 -7.95 8.17 11.06
N ALA A 240 -7.99 8.59 9.79
CA ALA A 240 -8.07 7.66 8.67
C ALA A 240 -6.77 6.84 8.55
N PRO A 241 -6.86 5.51 8.34
CA PRO A 241 -5.68 4.64 8.30
C PRO A 241 -4.80 4.99 7.09
N TRP A 242 -3.49 5.06 7.33
CA TRP A 242 -2.49 5.20 6.27
C TRP A 242 -2.05 3.83 5.80
N ALA A 243 -1.97 3.60 4.50
CA ALA A 243 -1.50 2.35 3.92
C ALA A 243 -0.60 2.59 2.70
N GLY A 244 0.51 1.87 2.62
CA GLY A 244 1.46 1.99 1.52
C GLY A 244 2.54 0.91 1.55
N SER A 245 3.60 1.09 0.77
CA SER A 245 4.75 0.19 0.80
C SER A 245 6.06 0.95 0.90
N ALA A 246 7.02 0.40 1.63
CA ALA A 246 8.38 0.89 1.74
C ALA A 246 9.34 -0.10 1.07
N THR A 247 10.33 0.40 0.34
CA THR A 247 11.42 -0.42 -0.20
C THR A 247 12.65 -0.20 0.66
N VAL A 248 13.02 -1.21 1.43
CA VAL A 248 14.20 -1.20 2.30
C VAL A 248 15.44 -1.55 1.49
N THR A 249 16.40 -0.63 1.43
CA THR A 249 17.68 -0.81 0.71
C THR A 249 18.83 -1.10 1.69
N SER A 250 20.06 -1.28 1.21
CA SER A 250 21.24 -1.43 2.08
C SER A 250 21.49 -0.20 2.95
N GLY A 251 21.20 1.01 2.44
CA GLY A 251 21.30 2.26 3.20
C GLY A 251 20.14 2.50 4.18
N GLY A 252 19.20 1.56 4.28
CA GLY A 252 17.97 1.72 5.03
C GLY A 252 16.87 2.42 4.23
N ALA A 253 15.84 2.85 4.94
CA ALA A 253 14.72 3.64 4.42
C ALA A 253 14.07 4.45 5.54
N ARG A 254 13.43 5.57 5.18
CA ARG A 254 12.58 6.37 6.06
C ARG A 254 11.20 6.52 5.45
N LEU A 255 10.17 6.47 6.28
CA LEU A 255 8.78 6.65 5.90
C LEU A 255 8.10 7.54 6.94
N THR A 256 7.52 8.64 6.50
CA THR A 256 6.70 9.52 7.34
C THR A 256 5.26 9.43 6.84
N ALA A 257 4.34 9.03 7.73
CA ALA A 257 2.92 8.95 7.42
C ALA A 257 2.18 10.17 7.98
N ILE A 258 1.47 10.89 7.11
CA ILE A 258 0.54 11.94 7.53
C ILE A 258 -0.84 11.31 7.67
N LEU A 259 -1.36 11.34 8.89
CA LEU A 259 -2.68 10.88 9.25
C LEU A 259 -3.60 12.09 9.33
N VAL A 260 -4.79 11.94 8.77
CA VAL A 260 -5.79 13.02 8.73
C VAL A 260 -7.09 12.51 9.34
N PRO A 261 -7.82 13.36 10.07
CA PRO A 261 -9.13 12.98 10.60
C PRO A 261 -10.09 12.68 9.43
N PRO A 262 -10.99 11.70 9.57
CA PRO A 262 -12.05 11.49 8.58
C PRO A 262 -12.90 12.75 8.40
N TRP A 263 -13.27 13.05 7.16
CA TRP A 263 -14.19 14.15 6.85
C TRP A 263 -15.54 13.89 7.51
N SER A 264 -16.04 14.88 8.26
CA SER A 264 -17.31 14.77 8.98
C SER A 264 -18.53 15.12 8.14
N GLY A 265 -18.33 15.77 6.99
CA GLY A 265 -19.42 16.08 6.05
C GLY A 265 -19.72 14.92 5.10
N GLU A 266 -20.72 15.11 4.24
CA GLU A 266 -20.96 14.17 3.16
C GLU A 266 -19.77 14.16 2.18
N PRO A 267 -19.36 12.99 1.66
CA PRO A 267 -18.36 12.93 0.60
C PRO A 267 -18.81 13.78 -0.60
N PRO A 268 -17.97 14.69 -1.11
CA PRO A 268 -18.40 15.67 -2.13
C PRO A 268 -18.42 15.03 -3.53
N THR A 269 -19.27 14.01 -3.71
CA THR A 269 -19.26 13.15 -4.90
C THR A 269 -19.50 13.90 -6.20
N ASP A 270 -20.18 15.05 -6.13
CA ASP A 270 -20.48 15.89 -7.28
C ASP A 270 -19.26 16.66 -7.78
N LEU A 271 -18.26 16.91 -6.92
CA LEU A 271 -16.98 17.47 -7.35
C LEU A 271 -16.23 16.52 -8.28
N VAL A 272 -16.44 15.21 -8.18
CA VAL A 272 -15.69 14.22 -8.96
C VAL A 272 -15.89 14.44 -10.47
N PRO A 273 -17.12 14.36 -11.03
CA PRO A 273 -17.33 14.62 -12.45
C PRO A 273 -17.02 16.07 -12.83
N LYS A 274 -17.27 17.04 -11.95
CA LYS A 274 -17.15 18.47 -12.27
C LYS A 274 -15.72 19.01 -12.21
N SER A 275 -14.84 18.35 -11.44
CA SER A 275 -13.47 18.80 -11.17
C SER A 275 -12.63 19.12 -12.40
N ILE A 276 -12.87 18.38 -13.49
CA ILE A 276 -12.15 18.53 -14.76
C ILE A 276 -13.10 18.88 -15.92
N ALA A 277 -14.39 18.53 -15.84
CA ALA A 277 -15.32 18.64 -16.98
C ALA A 277 -15.98 20.02 -17.14
N VAL A 278 -15.96 20.88 -16.11
CA VAL A 278 -16.66 22.17 -16.14
C VAL A 278 -15.67 23.35 -16.10
N ASP A 279 -15.97 24.39 -16.88
CA ASP A 279 -15.11 25.58 -16.99
C ASP A 279 -15.00 26.36 -15.67
N GLN A 280 -16.09 26.49 -14.91
CA GLN A 280 -16.16 27.22 -13.64
C GLN A 280 -16.92 26.40 -12.60
N PHE A 281 -16.59 26.61 -11.32
CA PHE A 281 -17.37 26.08 -10.21
C PHE A 281 -18.43 27.10 -9.82
N ASP A 282 -19.62 26.61 -9.54
CA ASP A 282 -20.69 27.37 -8.91
C ASP A 282 -20.43 27.55 -7.41
N GLU A 283 -21.29 28.36 -6.77
CA GLU A 283 -21.15 28.68 -5.36
C GLU A 283 -21.29 27.46 -4.43
N THR A 284 -22.03 26.43 -4.85
CA THR A 284 -22.19 25.18 -4.10
C THR A 284 -20.88 24.42 -4.05
N GLU A 285 -20.21 24.25 -5.20
CA GLU A 285 -18.91 23.58 -5.27
C GLU A 285 -17.80 24.36 -4.56
N LEU A 286 -17.83 25.69 -4.64
CA LEU A 286 -16.92 26.54 -3.88
C LEU A 286 -17.14 26.39 -2.37
N ALA A 287 -18.40 26.35 -1.92
CA ALA A 287 -18.73 26.13 -0.52
C ALA A 287 -18.20 24.78 -0.01
N GLU A 288 -18.34 23.70 -0.78
CA GLU A 288 -17.75 22.40 -0.44
C GLU A 288 -16.24 22.46 -0.30
N LEU A 289 -15.55 23.15 -1.23
CA LEU A 289 -14.10 23.31 -1.19
C LEU A 289 -13.64 24.17 0.00
N ARG A 290 -14.39 25.22 0.35
CA ARG A 290 -14.15 26.01 1.57
C ARG A 290 -14.28 25.17 2.83
N LEU A 291 -15.32 24.32 2.91
CA LEU A 291 -15.55 23.45 4.05
C LEU A 291 -14.42 22.43 4.22
N ILE A 292 -13.97 21.80 3.12
CA ILE A 292 -12.83 20.87 3.13
C ILE A 292 -11.55 21.60 3.53
N ALA A 293 -11.27 22.75 2.91
CA ALA A 293 -10.08 23.55 3.22
C ALA A 293 -10.06 23.97 4.70
N GLY A 294 -11.18 24.45 5.23
CA GLY A 294 -11.32 24.87 6.62
C GLY A 294 -11.11 23.71 7.59
N PHE A 295 -11.72 22.54 7.33
CA PHE A 295 -11.61 21.38 8.21
C PHE A 295 -10.19 20.84 8.35
N TYR A 296 -9.44 20.79 7.25
CA TYR A 296 -8.04 20.37 7.28
C TYR A 296 -7.05 21.55 7.46
N GLN A 297 -7.54 22.76 7.75
CA GLN A 297 -6.74 23.97 7.92
C GLN A 297 -5.76 24.20 6.75
N ALA A 298 -6.26 24.02 5.53
CA ALA A 298 -5.49 24.15 4.31
C ALA A 298 -5.72 25.51 3.64
N GLY A 299 -4.63 26.13 3.20
CA GLY A 299 -4.68 27.35 2.40
C GLY A 299 -5.04 27.08 0.93
N ALA A 300 -4.90 25.83 0.46
CA ALA A 300 -5.42 25.41 -0.83
C ALA A 300 -5.78 23.93 -0.90
N VAL A 301 -6.66 23.62 -1.85
CA VAL A 301 -7.06 22.27 -2.25
C VAL A 301 -6.73 22.07 -3.73
N VAL A 302 -5.89 21.09 -4.01
CA VAL A 302 -5.57 20.63 -5.37
C VAL A 302 -6.37 19.36 -5.63
N LEU A 303 -7.35 19.45 -6.53
CA LEU A 303 -8.11 18.31 -7.02
C LEU A 303 -7.32 17.63 -8.14
N GLY A 304 -6.73 16.47 -7.86
CA GLY A 304 -5.89 15.74 -8.82
C GLY A 304 -6.60 14.53 -9.42
N ALA A 305 -6.74 14.49 -10.74
CA ALA A 305 -7.35 13.39 -11.48
C ALA A 305 -6.29 12.62 -12.27
N THR A 306 -6.16 11.32 -12.04
CA THR A 306 -5.42 10.42 -12.93
C THR A 306 -6.40 9.62 -13.77
N GLY A 307 -6.15 9.50 -15.07
CA GLY A 307 -6.97 8.68 -15.95
C GLY A 307 -6.21 8.20 -17.17
N SER A 308 -6.92 7.50 -18.05
CA SER A 308 -6.41 7.05 -19.34
C SER A 308 -7.36 7.49 -20.44
N ARG A 309 -6.84 8.12 -21.49
CA ARG A 309 -7.60 8.52 -22.69
C ARG A 309 -6.95 7.83 -23.90
N ASN A 310 -7.70 6.99 -24.60
CA ASN A 310 -7.19 6.17 -25.71
C ASN A 310 -5.94 5.33 -25.34
N GLY A 311 -5.89 4.83 -24.10
CA GLY A 311 -4.74 4.08 -23.58
C GLY A 311 -3.56 4.94 -23.11
N ALA A 312 -3.58 6.25 -23.36
CA ALA A 312 -2.54 7.17 -22.91
C ALA A 312 -2.88 7.72 -21.50
N PRO A 313 -1.98 7.54 -20.52
CA PRO A 313 -2.18 8.07 -19.18
C PRO A 313 -2.10 9.60 -19.16
N PHE A 314 -2.96 10.22 -18.36
CA PHE A 314 -2.96 11.66 -18.13
C PHE A 314 -3.06 11.99 -16.64
N TYR A 315 -2.63 13.21 -16.31
CA TYR A 315 -2.88 13.83 -15.02
C TYR A 315 -3.56 15.18 -15.24
N GLY A 316 -4.74 15.35 -14.67
CA GLY A 316 -5.45 16.61 -14.62
C GLY A 316 -5.42 17.19 -13.21
N TYR A 317 -5.43 18.52 -13.11
CA TYR A 317 -5.62 19.16 -11.82
C TYR A 317 -6.44 20.45 -11.91
N ARG A 318 -6.99 20.81 -10.76
CA ARG A 318 -7.57 22.13 -10.49
C ARG A 318 -7.18 22.58 -9.09
N ILE A 319 -6.91 23.88 -8.91
CA ILE A 319 -6.49 24.44 -7.62
C ILE A 319 -7.59 25.38 -7.13
N PHE A 320 -8.01 25.18 -5.89
CA PHE A 320 -8.78 26.13 -5.10
C PHE A 320 -7.86 26.73 -4.03
N VAL A 321 -7.72 28.05 -3.99
CA VAL A 321 -7.01 28.80 -2.95
C VAL A 321 -8.06 29.41 -2.03
N ALA A 322 -7.90 29.25 -0.72
CA ALA A 322 -8.88 29.71 0.25
C ALA A 322 -8.76 31.21 0.57
N ASN A 323 -7.56 31.80 0.46
CA ASN A 323 -7.33 33.22 0.76
C ASN A 323 -6.17 33.83 -0.07
N PRO A 324 -6.40 34.86 -0.90
CA PRO A 324 -7.73 35.29 -1.36
C PRO A 324 -8.39 34.16 -2.16
N GLU A 325 -9.71 34.05 -2.05
CA GLU A 325 -10.43 32.97 -2.68
C GLU A 325 -10.27 33.01 -4.20
N SER A 326 -9.81 31.91 -4.79
CA SER A 326 -9.69 31.79 -6.23
C SER A 326 -9.67 30.34 -6.69
N VAL A 327 -10.14 30.10 -7.91
CA VAL A 327 -10.11 28.77 -8.53
C VAL A 327 -9.43 28.82 -9.89
N SER A 328 -8.49 27.92 -10.10
CA SER A 328 -7.84 27.75 -11.40
C SER A 328 -8.81 27.20 -12.44
N LYS A 329 -8.51 27.42 -13.73
CA LYS A 329 -9.06 26.56 -14.78
C LYS A 329 -8.55 25.12 -14.60
N ALA A 330 -9.33 24.14 -15.03
CA ALA A 330 -8.86 22.77 -15.11
C ALA A 330 -7.72 22.67 -16.14
N ARG A 331 -6.67 21.93 -15.80
CA ARG A 331 -5.53 21.67 -16.69
C ARG A 331 -5.31 20.17 -16.79
N ILE A 332 -5.06 19.67 -18.00
CA ILE A 332 -4.84 18.24 -18.27
C ILE A 332 -3.52 18.08 -19.02
N PHE A 333 -2.69 17.16 -18.54
CA PHE A 333 -1.37 16.89 -19.08
C PHE A 333 -1.24 15.41 -19.43
N ALA A 334 -0.73 15.11 -20.61
CA ALA A 334 -0.41 13.75 -21.00
C ALA A 334 0.87 13.30 -20.27
N LEU A 335 0.80 12.20 -19.51
CA LEU A 335 1.99 11.57 -18.92
C LEU A 335 2.69 10.67 -19.93
N GLY A 336 1.95 10.14 -20.91
CA GLY A 336 2.46 9.23 -21.93
C GLY A 336 2.77 7.82 -21.39
N PRO A 337 2.91 6.83 -22.26
CA PRO A 337 2.98 5.42 -21.86
C PRO A 337 4.29 5.07 -21.13
N ASP A 338 5.37 5.83 -21.38
CA ASP A 338 6.68 5.58 -20.78
C ASP A 338 6.80 6.19 -19.38
N ARG A 339 6.73 5.33 -18.37
CA ARG A 339 6.86 5.69 -16.95
C ARG A 339 8.21 6.32 -16.61
N SER A 340 9.28 6.02 -17.34
CA SER A 340 10.60 6.60 -17.05
C SER A 340 10.62 8.12 -17.24
N THR A 341 9.77 8.65 -18.13
CA THR A 341 9.63 10.09 -18.39
C THR A 341 8.71 10.82 -17.41
N TRP A 342 8.02 10.09 -16.52
CA TRP A 342 6.97 10.70 -15.71
C TRP A 342 7.51 11.68 -14.69
N GLU A 343 8.69 11.44 -14.11
CA GLU A 343 9.24 12.30 -13.07
C GLU A 343 9.45 13.74 -13.58
N ASP A 344 10.06 13.89 -14.75
CA ASP A 344 10.27 15.19 -15.41
C ASP A 344 8.95 15.84 -15.82
N LYS A 345 8.00 15.06 -16.33
CA LYS A 345 6.67 15.58 -16.70
C LYS A 345 5.90 16.09 -15.48
N LEU A 346 5.94 15.34 -14.38
CA LEU A 346 5.31 15.74 -13.12
C LEU A 346 5.99 17.00 -12.57
N LEU A 347 7.31 17.14 -12.72
CA LEU A 347 8.01 18.37 -12.36
C LEU A 347 7.50 19.55 -13.18
N GLY A 348 7.39 19.39 -14.50
CA GLY A 348 6.79 20.38 -15.39
C GLY A 348 5.38 20.77 -14.94
N ILE A 349 4.53 19.79 -14.63
CA ILE A 349 3.18 20.04 -14.09
C ILE A 349 3.24 20.85 -12.79
N ALA A 350 4.09 20.46 -11.83
CA ALA A 350 4.24 21.17 -10.56
C ALA A 350 4.65 22.65 -10.76
N THR A 351 5.56 22.96 -11.69
CA THR A 351 5.96 24.36 -11.99
C THR A 351 4.82 25.23 -12.53
N THR A 352 3.76 24.62 -13.07
CA THR A 352 2.59 25.36 -13.56
C THR A 352 1.63 25.79 -12.44
N MET A 353 1.82 25.28 -11.21
CA MET A 353 0.98 25.54 -10.03
C MET A 353 1.35 26.85 -9.31
N LYS A 354 1.65 27.91 -10.06
CA LYS A 354 2.17 29.19 -9.53
C LYS A 354 1.27 29.86 -8.49
N GLN A 355 -0.03 29.55 -8.49
CA GLN A 355 -0.98 30.02 -7.48
C GLN A 355 -0.61 29.58 -6.06
N LEU A 356 0.17 28.51 -5.91
CA LEU A 356 0.64 28.04 -4.60
C LEU A 356 1.72 28.92 -3.97
N ALA A 357 2.37 29.79 -4.74
CA ALA A 357 3.50 30.60 -4.25
C ALA A 357 3.09 31.70 -3.25
N GLY A 358 1.85 32.19 -3.31
CA GLY A 358 1.37 33.30 -2.49
C GLY A 358 0.46 32.89 -1.32
N ILE A 359 0.27 31.59 -1.10
CA ILE A 359 -0.65 31.10 -0.07
C ILE A 359 -0.04 31.34 1.32
N GLY A 360 -0.83 31.89 2.23
CA GLY A 360 -0.40 32.20 3.60
C GLY A 360 0.27 33.58 3.76
N GLN A 361 0.31 34.40 2.70
CA GLN A 361 0.83 35.79 2.76
C GLN A 361 -0.27 36.87 2.91
N GLY A 362 -1.51 36.49 3.22
CA GLY A 362 -2.61 37.43 3.47
C GLY A 362 -2.73 37.80 4.97
N PRO A 363 -3.26 38.99 5.32
CA PRO A 363 -3.57 39.31 6.71
C PRO A 363 -4.54 38.27 7.27
N VAL A 364 -4.25 37.75 8.46
CA VAL A 364 -5.14 36.86 9.20
C VAL A 364 -6.37 37.67 9.59
N THR A 365 -7.35 37.77 8.69
CA THR A 365 -8.69 38.24 9.04
C THR A 365 -9.31 37.13 9.88
N ALA A 366 -9.36 37.38 11.19
CA ALA A 366 -10.16 36.58 12.11
C ALA A 366 -11.55 36.38 11.50
N GLY A 367 -11.93 35.11 11.28
CA GLY A 367 -13.28 34.77 10.87
C GLY A 367 -14.30 35.36 11.86
N PRO A 368 -15.57 35.53 11.44
CA PRO A 368 -16.58 36.22 12.23
C PRO A 368 -16.65 35.61 13.63
N GLN A 369 -16.27 36.41 14.63
CA GLN A 369 -16.52 36.10 16.03
C GLN A 369 -18.04 35.99 16.19
N VAL A 370 -18.52 34.75 16.38
CA VAL A 370 -19.89 34.50 16.83
C VAL A 370 -19.99 35.13 18.22
N SER A 371 -20.47 36.38 18.26
CA SER A 371 -20.80 37.07 19.50
C SER A 371 -21.90 36.26 20.19
N GLN A 372 -21.54 35.53 21.23
CA GLN A 372 -22.51 35.07 22.21
C GLN A 372 -23.13 36.32 22.83
N LYS A 373 -24.34 36.67 22.37
CA LYS A 373 -25.21 37.59 23.10
C LYS A 373 -25.54 36.94 24.43
N THR A 374 -24.87 37.37 25.48
CA THR A 374 -25.29 37.15 26.86
C THR A 374 -26.61 37.92 27.05
N THR A 375 -27.73 37.23 26.93
CA THR A 375 -29.01 37.77 27.38
C THR A 375 -29.06 37.64 28.90
N THR A 376 -28.69 38.72 29.58
CA THR A 376 -28.98 38.92 31.00
C THR A 376 -30.49 38.97 31.22
N ALA A 377 -31.04 37.95 31.89
CA ALA A 377 -32.34 38.00 32.55
C ALA A 377 -32.14 37.91 34.06
N ARG A 378 -32.37 39.05 34.72
CA ARG A 378 -32.59 39.28 36.17
C ARG A 378 -34.10 39.06 36.42
N ALA A 379 -34.66 38.57 37.51
CA ALA A 379 -34.25 37.99 38.79
C ALA A 379 -35.51 37.37 39.44
N ALA A 380 -35.36 36.47 40.41
CA ALA A 380 -36.14 36.51 41.65
C ALA A 380 -35.50 35.62 42.72
N ARG A 381 -35.12 36.24 43.84
CA ARG A 381 -34.69 35.63 45.09
C ARG A 381 -35.87 34.90 45.75
N SER A 382 -35.61 33.74 46.34
CA SER A 382 -36.08 33.43 47.69
C SER A 382 -35.03 32.57 48.41
N GLU A 383 -34.89 32.86 49.69
CA GLU A 383 -33.80 32.52 50.60
C GLU A 383 -33.97 31.12 51.20
N GLY A 384 -32.87 30.48 51.62
CA GLY A 384 -32.95 29.26 52.42
C GLY A 384 -31.69 28.40 52.49
N ALA A 385 -30.68 28.91 53.21
CA ALA A 385 -29.74 28.17 54.08
C ALA A 385 -28.93 26.94 53.58
N SER A 386 -27.60 27.14 53.63
CA SER A 386 -26.60 26.29 54.31
C SER A 386 -25.92 25.11 53.58
N THR A 387 -24.62 25.36 53.32
CA THR A 387 -23.44 24.49 53.53
C THR A 387 -23.18 23.25 52.65
N ALA A 388 -21.96 23.29 52.09
CA ALA A 388 -20.97 22.21 51.95
C ALA A 388 -21.09 21.22 50.76
N ALA A 389 -20.13 21.38 49.86
CA ALA A 389 -19.16 20.40 49.38
C ALA A 389 -19.61 18.97 48.95
N ALA A 390 -19.01 18.59 47.82
CA ALA A 390 -18.71 17.24 47.34
C ALA A 390 -19.80 16.50 46.52
N SER A 391 -19.29 15.84 45.48
CA SER A 391 -19.92 15.18 44.34
C SER A 391 -21.03 14.16 44.65
N PRO A 392 -21.93 13.87 43.69
CA PRO A 392 -22.59 12.58 43.55
C PRO A 392 -22.15 11.86 42.25
N PHE A 393 -21.68 10.62 42.31
CA PHE A 393 -22.47 9.36 42.22
C PHE A 393 -23.35 9.28 40.97
N GLN A 394 -22.97 8.46 39.98
CA GLN A 394 -23.44 7.09 39.73
C GLN A 394 -24.94 6.94 39.40
N TYR A 395 -25.21 6.47 38.19
CA TYR A 395 -26.33 5.59 37.83
C TYR A 395 -25.71 4.46 36.98
N GLY A 396 -25.89 3.15 37.20
CA GLY A 396 -26.98 2.46 37.87
C GLY A 396 -27.97 1.92 36.83
N THR A 397 -27.59 0.90 36.05
CA THR A 397 -28.54 0.11 35.23
C THR A 397 -28.64 -1.31 35.78
N THR A 398 -29.78 -1.56 36.40
CA THR A 398 -30.26 -2.88 36.83
C THR A 398 -30.56 -3.75 35.60
N VAL A 399 -29.94 -4.93 35.55
CA VAL A 399 -30.35 -6.03 34.66
C VAL A 399 -31.21 -6.97 35.49
N THR A 400 -32.49 -7.06 35.15
CA THR A 400 -33.40 -8.05 35.72
C THR A 400 -33.03 -9.43 35.17
N ALA A 401 -32.68 -10.34 36.07
CA ALA A 401 -32.42 -11.73 35.76
C ALA A 401 -33.75 -12.48 35.55
N THR A 402 -33.94 -13.06 34.37
CA THR A 402 -34.97 -14.09 34.14
C THR A 402 -34.35 -15.45 34.39
N THR A 403 -35.02 -16.19 35.28
CA THR A 403 -34.73 -17.52 35.80
C THR A 403 -34.48 -18.59 34.74
N ALA A 404 -33.51 -19.44 35.04
CA ALA A 404 -33.10 -20.62 34.29
C ALA A 404 -34.11 -21.78 34.42
N THR A 405 -34.42 -22.42 33.29
CA THR A 405 -35.12 -23.71 33.21
C THR A 405 -34.08 -24.84 33.32
N PRO A 406 -34.37 -25.96 34.02
CA PRO A 406 -33.39 -27.01 34.27
C PRO A 406 -33.06 -27.83 33.01
N ALA A 407 -31.80 -28.27 32.95
CA ALA A 407 -31.21 -29.01 31.85
C ALA A 407 -31.79 -30.42 31.69
N VAL A 408 -32.15 -30.77 30.44
CA VAL A 408 -32.43 -32.14 30.00
C VAL A 408 -31.10 -32.90 29.88
N PRO A 409 -30.96 -34.14 30.38
CA PRO A 409 -29.73 -34.93 30.24
C PRO A 409 -29.43 -35.20 28.76
N GLN A 410 -28.24 -34.79 28.31
CA GLN A 410 -27.74 -35.13 26.97
C GLN A 410 -27.18 -36.56 27.03
N GLU A 411 -27.75 -37.47 26.22
CA GLU A 411 -27.12 -38.75 25.91
C GLU A 411 -25.73 -38.51 25.28
N PRO A 412 -24.75 -39.41 25.47
CA PRO A 412 -23.41 -39.24 24.92
C PRO A 412 -23.48 -39.29 23.39
N PHE A 413 -23.26 -38.16 22.73
CA PHE A 413 -23.07 -38.11 21.29
C PHE A 413 -21.69 -38.72 20.97
N GLU A 414 -21.69 -39.99 20.56
CA GLU A 414 -20.55 -40.60 19.88
C GLU A 414 -20.16 -39.70 18.69
N PRO A 415 -18.90 -39.23 18.59
CA PRO A 415 -18.49 -38.55 17.39
C PRO A 415 -18.47 -39.57 16.25
N GLU A 416 -19.40 -39.44 15.31
CA GLU A 416 -19.27 -40.05 14.00
C GLU A 416 -17.85 -39.75 13.48
N SER A 417 -17.05 -40.80 13.38
CA SER A 417 -15.78 -40.73 12.68
C SER A 417 -16.06 -40.19 11.27
N PRO A 418 -15.51 -39.04 10.86
CA PRO A 418 -15.52 -38.73 9.45
C PRO A 418 -14.65 -39.81 8.82
N SER A 419 -15.27 -40.68 8.02
CA SER A 419 -14.59 -41.61 7.14
C SER A 419 -13.73 -40.79 6.17
N GLY A 420 -12.55 -40.43 6.66
CA GLY A 420 -11.57 -39.66 5.95
C GLY A 420 -11.06 -40.56 4.84
N LYS A 421 -11.65 -40.43 3.65
CA LYS A 421 -10.96 -40.77 2.41
C LYS A 421 -9.71 -39.89 2.40
N THR A 422 -8.60 -40.43 2.90
CA THR A 422 -7.28 -39.85 2.68
C THR A 422 -7.11 -39.77 1.18
N VAL A 423 -7.29 -38.57 0.63
CA VAL A 423 -7.10 -38.35 -0.80
C VAL A 423 -5.65 -38.72 -1.10
N TRP A 424 -5.49 -39.79 -1.87
CA TRP A 424 -4.27 -40.59 -2.03
C TRP A 424 -2.99 -39.79 -2.37
N TYR A 425 -3.12 -38.61 -2.98
CA TYR A 425 -2.00 -37.69 -3.29
C TYR A 425 -1.45 -36.90 -2.08
N LYS A 426 -2.11 -36.95 -0.90
CA LYS A 426 -1.64 -36.30 0.34
C LYS A 426 -0.50 -37.05 1.01
N SER A 427 -0.21 -38.28 0.57
CA SER A 427 0.91 -39.07 1.07
C SER A 427 2.21 -38.65 0.39
N TRP A 428 3.25 -38.34 1.18
CA TRP A 428 4.54 -37.86 0.67
C TRP A 428 5.21 -38.81 -0.34
N TRP A 429 4.97 -40.12 -0.23
CA TRP A 429 5.50 -41.12 -1.16
C TRP A 429 4.93 -40.99 -2.59
N PHE A 430 3.71 -40.46 -2.76
CA PHE A 430 3.11 -40.28 -4.09
C PHE A 430 3.95 -39.35 -4.98
N TRP A 431 4.40 -38.22 -4.43
CA TRP A 431 5.30 -37.29 -5.13
C TRP A 431 6.70 -37.86 -5.38
N THR A 432 7.10 -38.91 -4.64
CA THR A 432 8.36 -39.60 -4.88
C THR A 432 8.26 -40.49 -6.12
N ILE A 433 7.14 -41.18 -6.31
CA ILE A 433 6.87 -42.00 -7.50
C ILE A 433 6.75 -41.13 -8.76
N VAL A 434 5.99 -40.03 -8.69
CA VAL A 434 5.87 -39.09 -9.82
C VAL A 434 7.22 -38.44 -10.15
N GLY A 435 8.01 -38.10 -9.14
CA GLY A 435 9.36 -37.55 -9.32
C GLY A 435 10.35 -38.53 -9.96
N VAL A 436 10.24 -39.82 -9.64
CA VAL A 436 11.05 -40.89 -10.27
C VAL A 436 10.62 -41.15 -11.72
N ALA A 437 9.32 -41.11 -12.03
CA ALA A 437 8.82 -41.29 -13.40
C ALA A 437 9.29 -40.17 -14.35
N VAL A 438 9.28 -38.91 -13.90
CA VAL A 438 9.75 -37.77 -14.69
C VAL A 438 11.27 -37.80 -14.89
N ALA A 439 12.03 -38.25 -13.89
CA ALA A 439 13.48 -38.44 -14.02
C ALA A 439 13.83 -39.64 -14.94
N GLY A 440 13.07 -40.74 -14.86
CA GLY A 440 13.26 -41.94 -15.67
C GLY A 440 12.95 -41.73 -17.16
N ALA A 441 11.95 -40.91 -17.49
CA ALA A 441 11.63 -40.55 -18.87
C ALA A 441 12.75 -39.76 -19.56
N GLY A 442 13.51 -38.95 -18.82
CA GLY A 442 14.66 -38.20 -19.35
C GLY A 442 15.85 -39.10 -19.72
N THR A 443 16.08 -40.19 -18.99
CA THR A 443 17.12 -41.18 -19.28
C THR A 443 16.71 -42.18 -20.37
N GLY A 444 15.43 -42.55 -20.45
CA GLY A 444 14.93 -43.49 -21.47
C GLY A 444 15.02 -42.94 -22.90
N VAL A 445 14.74 -41.66 -23.09
CA VAL A 445 14.84 -40.99 -24.41
C VAL A 445 16.30 -40.83 -24.85
N ALA A 446 17.22 -40.58 -23.91
CA ALA A 446 18.65 -40.46 -24.21
C ALA A 446 19.29 -41.81 -24.62
N LEU A 447 18.84 -42.92 -24.03
CA LEU A 447 19.31 -44.27 -24.40
C LEU A 447 18.70 -44.78 -25.72
N TRP A 448 17.47 -44.37 -26.04
CA TRP A 448 16.84 -44.73 -27.32
C TRP A 448 17.46 -44.01 -28.52
N LEU A 449 17.94 -42.77 -28.35
CA LEU A 449 18.62 -41.99 -29.40
C LEU A 449 20.09 -42.37 -29.63
N MET A 450 20.66 -43.28 -28.82
CA MET A 450 22.06 -43.72 -28.93
C MET A 450 22.23 -45.12 -29.53
N GLN A 451 21.16 -45.74 -30.05
CA GLN A 451 21.29 -47.02 -30.75
C GLN A 451 21.82 -46.81 -32.18
N PRO A 452 22.93 -47.45 -32.59
CA PRO A 452 23.42 -47.39 -33.96
C PRO A 452 22.41 -48.06 -34.91
N GLU A 453 22.14 -47.43 -36.05
CA GLU A 453 21.19 -47.92 -37.06
C GLU A 453 21.57 -49.33 -37.53
N SER A 454 20.69 -50.31 -37.27
CA SER A 454 20.82 -51.65 -37.83
C SER A 454 20.45 -51.62 -39.32
N THR A 455 21.44 -51.81 -40.20
CA THR A 455 21.21 -52.04 -41.62
C THR A 455 20.64 -53.44 -41.83
N TRP A 456 19.37 -53.52 -42.23
CA TRP A 456 18.75 -54.78 -42.66
C TRP A 456 19.05 -55.01 -44.15
N THR A 457 19.72 -56.11 -44.48
CA THR A 457 19.88 -56.60 -45.86
C THR A 457 18.76 -57.59 -46.17
N LEU A 458 17.94 -57.26 -47.17
CA LEU A 458 16.88 -58.12 -47.68
C LEU A 458 17.50 -59.20 -48.59
N VAL A 459 17.49 -60.47 -48.18
CA VAL A 459 17.87 -61.60 -49.03
C VAL A 459 16.61 -62.22 -49.62
N VAL A 460 16.42 -62.08 -50.93
CA VAL A 460 15.35 -62.75 -51.68
C VAL A 460 15.91 -64.04 -52.27
N GLN A 461 15.36 -65.19 -51.86
CA GLN A 461 15.64 -66.47 -52.53
C GLN A 461 14.65 -66.69 -53.67
N PRO A 462 15.09 -67.13 -54.86
CA PRO A 462 14.20 -67.59 -55.91
C PRO A 462 13.65 -68.99 -55.60
N ARG A 463 12.44 -69.24 -56.11
CA ARG A 463 11.56 -70.38 -55.85
C ARG A 463 12.15 -71.75 -56.09
#